data_AF-A0A2R6BE88-F1
#
_entry.id   AF-A0A2R6BE88-F1
#
_cell.length_a   1.000
_cell.length_b   1.000
_cell.length_c   1.000
_cell.angle_alpha   90.00
_cell.angle_beta   90.00
_cell.angle_gamma   90.00
#
_symmetry.space_group_name_H-M   'P 1'
#
loop_
_entity.id
_entity.type
_entity.pdbx_description
1 polymer ?
#
loop_
_entity_poly.entity_id
_entity_poly.type
_entity_poly.pdbx_seq_one_letter_code
_entity_poly.pdbx_strand_id
1 'polypeptide(L)'
;MSIEGLFDVKRFGEGRLDSKDRRILEALYESGDLKFNELAKRVRSEVSRATLVGRLEKLVRLGYLQRKKVEADRRSVIITLNPLAYMLMFTLEQTRSRVRTLRVEIEKLKPTEVPEDELIAFLKDASRKLSSAYSMTTNIALLFGVEAATEVFLPMLIEEYRGLAQTLTRLFTQSPNIAHSYLSSVLTNESLNQFRELKLSLEKKGLREYAKTVELFTKQYNPK
;
A
#
# COMPACT_ATOMS: atom_id res chain seq x y z
N MET A 1 -0.59 -16.68 -20.34
CA MET A 1 0.76 -16.20 -20.72
C MET A 1 1.34 -15.53 -19.48
N SER A 2 2.40 -16.08 -18.86
CA SER A 2 2.97 -15.49 -17.64
C SER A 2 3.83 -14.26 -17.99
N ILE A 3 3.85 -13.26 -17.09
CA ILE A 3 4.66 -12.05 -17.23
C ILE A 3 6.16 -12.37 -17.45
N GLU A 4 6.61 -13.52 -16.94
CA GLU A 4 7.98 -14.04 -17.08
C GLU A 4 8.40 -14.24 -18.54
N GLY A 5 7.51 -14.80 -19.37
CA GLY A 5 7.79 -15.02 -20.78
C GLY A 5 7.80 -13.74 -21.61
N LEU A 6 7.26 -12.64 -21.07
CA LEU A 6 7.19 -11.36 -21.78
C LEU A 6 8.47 -10.53 -21.62
N PHE A 7 9.23 -10.73 -20.54
CA PHE A 7 10.38 -9.88 -20.22
C PHE A 7 11.71 -10.63 -20.03
N ASP A 8 11.74 -11.96 -19.93
CA ASP A 8 12.95 -12.72 -19.55
C ASP A 8 13.59 -12.19 -18.25
N VAL A 9 12.74 -11.89 -17.26
CA VAL A 9 13.14 -11.28 -15.99
C VAL A 9 12.92 -12.24 -14.83
N LYS A 10 13.92 -12.36 -13.95
CA LYS A 10 13.82 -13.11 -12.69
C LYS A 10 12.67 -12.58 -11.82
N ARG A 11 11.82 -13.48 -11.31
CA ARG A 11 10.88 -13.16 -10.23
C ARG A 11 11.62 -12.64 -8.99
N PHE A 12 10.89 -11.90 -8.17
CA PHE A 12 11.42 -11.48 -6.88
C PHE A 12 11.67 -12.70 -6.00
N GLY A 13 12.89 -12.78 -5.46
CA GLY A 13 13.27 -13.87 -4.56
C GLY A 13 12.73 -13.64 -3.15
N GLU A 14 12.67 -14.72 -2.38
CA GLU A 14 12.33 -14.67 -0.96
C GLU A 14 13.40 -13.94 -0.14
N GLY A 15 12.98 -12.94 0.62
CA GLY A 15 13.86 -12.21 1.53
C GLY A 15 13.22 -10.96 2.10
N ARG A 16 13.44 -10.72 3.40
CA ARG A 16 12.88 -9.55 4.08
C ARG A 16 13.53 -8.27 3.57
N LEU A 17 12.75 -7.24 3.26
CA LEU A 17 13.22 -5.90 2.94
C LEU A 17 12.86 -4.92 4.06
N ASP A 18 13.85 -4.17 4.52
CA ASP A 18 13.61 -3.10 5.50
C ASP A 18 13.42 -1.73 4.81
N SER A 19 13.25 -0.68 5.61
CA SER A 19 13.05 0.68 5.11
C SER A 19 14.21 1.19 4.24
N LYS A 20 15.46 0.80 4.55
CA LYS A 20 16.64 1.23 3.79
C LYS A 20 16.70 0.59 2.41
N ASP A 21 16.27 -0.67 2.30
CA ASP A 21 16.14 -1.34 1.01
C ASP A 21 15.09 -0.64 0.13
N ARG A 22 13.92 -0.35 0.70
CA ARG A 22 12.84 0.35 -0.01
C ARG A 22 13.24 1.76 -0.41
N ARG A 23 14.02 2.47 0.42
CA ARG A 23 14.56 3.78 0.07
C ARG A 23 15.48 3.75 -1.14
N ILE A 24 16.27 2.69 -1.31
CA ILE A 24 17.11 2.50 -2.50
C ILE A 24 16.24 2.32 -3.75
N LEU A 25 15.17 1.51 -3.67
CA LEU A 25 14.24 1.30 -4.79
C LEU A 25 13.54 2.61 -5.17
N GLU A 26 13.08 3.37 -4.18
CA GLU A 26 12.44 4.68 -4.38
C GLU A 26 13.40 5.69 -5.02
N ALA A 27 14.64 5.78 -4.53
CA ALA A 27 15.65 6.68 -5.09
C ALA A 27 15.95 6.39 -6.57
N LEU A 28 16.01 5.12 -6.96
CA LEU A 28 16.22 4.70 -8.35
C LEU A 28 14.96 4.90 -9.21
N TYR A 29 13.76 4.73 -8.65
CA TYR A 29 12.53 5.05 -9.37
C TYR A 29 12.42 6.55 -9.67
N GLU A 30 12.74 7.40 -8.68
CA GLU A 30 12.70 8.87 -8.81
C GLU A 30 13.77 9.42 -9.76
N SER A 31 14.96 8.84 -9.73
CA SER A 31 16.15 9.41 -10.38
C SER A 31 16.59 8.65 -11.63
N GLY A 32 16.00 7.49 -11.89
CA GLY A 32 16.41 6.58 -12.95
C GLY A 32 17.72 5.84 -12.66
N ASP A 33 18.45 5.55 -13.72
CA ASP A 33 19.69 4.80 -13.72
C ASP A 33 20.82 5.62 -13.06
N LEU A 34 21.43 5.09 -11.99
CA LEU A 34 22.45 5.80 -11.22
C LEU A 34 23.76 5.03 -11.08
N LYS A 35 24.88 5.74 -11.08
CA LYS A 35 26.17 5.17 -10.62
C LYS A 35 26.17 5.04 -9.10
N PHE A 36 27.00 4.15 -8.56
CA PHE A 36 27.11 3.92 -7.11
C PHE A 36 27.31 5.21 -6.31
N ASN A 37 28.21 6.10 -6.76
CA ASN A 37 28.50 7.35 -6.06
C ASN A 37 27.31 8.32 -6.03
N GLU A 38 26.48 8.33 -7.07
CA GLU A 38 25.29 9.18 -7.17
C GLU A 38 24.19 8.63 -6.27
N LEU A 39 23.95 7.32 -6.35
CA LEU A 39 23.00 6.64 -5.47
C LEU A 39 23.38 6.84 -4.00
N ALA A 40 24.65 6.65 -3.65
CA ALA A 40 25.15 6.87 -2.29
C ALA A 40 24.90 8.30 -1.79
N LYS A 41 25.03 9.32 -2.65
CA LYS A 41 24.68 10.70 -2.30
C LYS A 41 23.17 10.86 -2.09
N ARG A 42 22.34 10.24 -2.93
CA ARG A 42 20.88 10.34 -2.89
C ARG A 42 20.26 9.71 -1.65
N VAL A 43 20.81 8.59 -1.18
CA VAL A 43 20.29 7.86 -0.01
C VAL A 43 21.04 8.13 1.30
N ARG A 44 22.01 9.05 1.31
CA ARG A 44 22.95 9.26 2.44
C ARG A 44 22.31 9.55 3.79
N SER A 45 21.10 10.14 3.80
CA SER A 45 20.35 10.46 5.02
C SER A 45 19.92 9.21 5.78
N GLU A 46 19.80 8.08 5.11
CA GLU A 46 19.20 6.85 5.65
C GLU A 46 20.11 5.63 5.48
N VAL A 47 20.95 5.63 4.44
CA VAL A 47 21.81 4.50 4.08
C VAL A 47 23.26 4.98 3.95
N SER A 48 24.12 4.48 4.84
CA SER A 48 25.56 4.75 4.76
C SER A 48 26.17 4.09 3.51
N ARG A 49 27.27 4.66 3.02
CA ARG A 49 28.01 4.13 1.87
C ARG A 49 28.47 2.68 2.08
N ALA A 50 28.93 2.34 3.29
CA ALA A 50 29.36 0.97 3.64
C ALA A 50 28.18 -0.01 3.61
N THR A 51 27.02 0.40 4.15
CA THR A 51 25.81 -0.41 4.14
C THR A 51 25.23 -0.59 2.73
N LEU A 52 25.40 0.41 1.85
CA LEU A 52 24.83 0.40 0.50
C LEU A 52 25.34 -0.77 -0.33
N VAL A 53 26.61 -1.15 -0.23
CA VAL A 53 27.20 -2.25 -1.02
C VAL A 53 26.45 -3.57 -0.79
N GLY A 54 26.35 -4.00 0.46
CA GLY A 54 25.67 -5.25 0.80
C GLY A 54 24.17 -5.23 0.47
N ARG A 55 23.53 -4.06 0.57
CA ARG A 55 22.12 -3.90 0.18
C ARG A 55 21.92 -4.00 -1.33
N LEU A 56 22.81 -3.41 -2.12
CA LEU A 56 22.75 -3.55 -3.57
C LEU A 56 22.96 -5.00 -4.01
N GLU A 57 23.89 -5.73 -3.38
CA GLU A 57 24.08 -7.16 -3.65
C GLU A 57 22.83 -7.97 -3.31
N LYS A 58 22.24 -7.71 -2.13
CA LYS A 58 20.98 -8.32 -1.71
C LYS A 58 19.85 -8.03 -2.72
N LEU A 59 19.65 -6.77 -3.10
CA LEU A 59 18.57 -6.38 -4.01
C LEU A 59 18.77 -6.90 -5.44
N VAL A 60 20.01 -7.03 -5.91
CA VAL A 60 20.32 -7.72 -7.18
C VAL A 60 20.01 -9.21 -7.07
N ARG A 61 20.44 -9.86 -5.99
CA ARG A 61 20.16 -11.30 -5.76
C ARG A 61 18.66 -11.59 -5.69
N LEU A 62 17.90 -10.72 -5.04
CA LEU A 62 16.44 -10.82 -4.92
C LEU A 62 15.70 -10.38 -6.18
N GLY A 63 16.41 -9.95 -7.23
CA GLY A 63 15.80 -9.62 -8.52
C GLY A 63 15.09 -8.27 -8.57
N TYR A 64 15.35 -7.34 -7.64
CA TYR A 64 14.81 -5.97 -7.73
C TYR A 64 15.68 -5.04 -8.57
N LEU A 65 16.99 -5.32 -8.62
CA LEU A 65 17.97 -4.49 -9.32
C LEU A 65 18.74 -5.30 -10.35
N GLN A 66 19.26 -4.59 -11.35
CA GLN A 66 20.24 -5.12 -12.30
C GLN A 66 21.42 -4.16 -12.43
N ARG A 67 22.57 -4.71 -12.81
CA ARG A 67 23.82 -3.96 -13.01
C ARG A 67 24.14 -3.92 -14.49
N LYS A 68 24.15 -2.73 -15.09
CA LYS A 68 24.56 -2.52 -16.48
C LYS A 68 26.01 -2.02 -16.51
N LYS A 69 26.86 -2.66 -17.30
CA LYS A 69 28.20 -2.12 -17.60
C LYS A 69 28.07 -1.02 -18.64
N VAL A 70 28.79 0.09 -18.46
CA VAL A 70 28.84 1.14 -19.47
C VAL A 70 29.82 0.73 -20.56
N GLU A 71 29.40 0.75 -21.82
CA GLU A 71 30.26 0.36 -22.94
C GLU A 71 31.52 1.25 -23.04
N ALA A 72 31.36 2.56 -22.78
CA ALA A 72 32.44 3.54 -22.81
C ALA A 72 33.43 3.44 -21.64
N ASP A 73 33.00 2.90 -20.49
CA ASP A 73 33.86 2.67 -19.33
C ASP A 73 33.42 1.38 -18.62
N ARG A 74 34.09 0.27 -18.97
CA ARG A 74 33.83 -1.07 -18.42
C ARG A 74 34.05 -1.16 -16.90
N ARG A 75 34.71 -0.18 -16.28
CA ARG A 75 34.89 -0.11 -14.82
C ARG A 75 33.70 0.56 -14.12
N SER A 76 32.88 1.29 -14.86
CA SER A 76 31.68 1.93 -14.32
C SER A 76 30.46 1.02 -14.44
N VAL A 77 29.78 0.83 -13.30
CA VAL A 77 28.55 0.03 -13.19
C VAL A 77 27.39 0.98 -12.91
N ILE A 78 26.39 0.93 -13.77
CA ILE A 78 25.11 1.60 -13.58
C ILE A 78 24.18 0.63 -12.86
N ILE A 79 23.55 1.12 -11.80
CA ILE A 79 22.55 0.42 -11.02
C ILE A 79 21.19 0.90 -11.51
N THR A 80 20.31 -0.04 -11.83
CA THR A 80 18.97 0.25 -12.35
C THR A 80 17.97 -0.74 -11.78
N LEU A 81 16.71 -0.31 -11.69
CA LEU A 81 15.61 -1.22 -11.39
C LEU A 81 15.54 -2.28 -12.50
N ASN A 82 15.24 -3.53 -12.14
CA ASN A 82 14.80 -4.45 -13.18
C ASN A 82 13.40 -4.00 -13.69
N PRO A 83 12.98 -4.41 -14.90
CA PRO A 83 11.70 -3.97 -15.45
C PRO A 83 10.50 -4.28 -14.55
N LEU A 84 10.51 -5.43 -13.86
CA LEU A 84 9.43 -5.78 -12.92
C LEU A 84 9.40 -4.88 -11.69
N ALA A 85 10.55 -4.51 -11.11
CA ALA A 85 10.60 -3.57 -10.00
C ALA A 85 10.19 -2.17 -10.44
N TYR A 86 10.54 -1.76 -11.67
CA TYR A 86 10.05 -0.50 -12.21
C TYR A 86 8.52 -0.48 -12.30
N MET A 87 7.91 -1.54 -12.85
CA MET A 87 6.45 -1.67 -12.91
C MET A 87 5.81 -1.70 -11.53
N LEU A 88 6.40 -2.43 -10.57
CA LEU A 88 5.95 -2.48 -9.18
C LEU A 88 5.95 -1.07 -8.56
N MET A 89 7.05 -0.34 -8.69
CA MET A 89 7.20 1.03 -8.17
C MET A 89 6.25 2.01 -8.87
N PHE A 90 6.04 1.85 -10.18
CA PHE A 90 5.04 2.63 -10.91
C PHE A 90 3.62 2.39 -10.39
N THR A 91 3.21 1.12 -10.23
CA THR A 91 1.88 0.80 -9.67
C THR A 91 1.74 1.28 -8.22
N LEU A 92 2.82 1.22 -7.44
CA LEU A 92 2.88 1.75 -6.09
C LEU A 92 2.59 3.26 -6.09
N GLU A 93 3.29 4.04 -6.92
CA GLU A 93 3.09 5.49 -6.98
C GLU A 93 1.71 5.88 -7.51
N GLN A 94 1.16 5.15 -8.49
CA GLN A 94 -0.22 5.36 -8.94
C GLN A 94 -1.21 5.12 -7.80
N THR A 95 -1.02 4.05 -7.02
CA THR A 95 -1.88 3.73 -5.87
C THR A 95 -1.74 4.78 -4.76
N ARG A 96 -0.49 5.15 -4.43
CA ARG A 96 -0.14 6.19 -3.46
C ARG A 96 -0.81 7.52 -3.83
N SER A 97 -0.70 7.94 -5.09
CA SER A 97 -1.34 9.14 -5.63
C SER A 97 -2.86 9.09 -5.49
N ARG A 98 -3.51 7.98 -5.84
CA ARG A 98 -4.96 7.81 -5.69
C ARG A 98 -5.41 7.93 -4.23
N VAL A 99 -4.68 7.33 -3.30
CA VAL A 99 -4.98 7.43 -1.86
C VAL A 99 -4.80 8.86 -1.35
N ARG A 100 -3.73 9.56 -1.77
CA ARG A 100 -3.50 10.97 -1.42
C ARG A 100 -4.59 11.89 -1.97
N THR A 101 -4.97 11.73 -3.23
CA THR A 101 -6.05 12.52 -3.85
C THR A 101 -7.35 12.30 -3.09
N LEU A 102 -7.72 11.05 -2.80
CA LEU A 102 -8.92 10.76 -2.02
C LEU A 102 -8.87 11.40 -0.62
N ARG A 103 -7.72 11.34 0.05
CA ARG A 103 -7.53 11.99 1.34
C ARG A 103 -7.76 13.50 1.24
N VAL A 104 -7.19 14.17 0.24
CA VAL A 104 -7.36 15.60 0.01
C VAL A 104 -8.82 15.95 -0.33
N GLU A 105 -9.51 15.12 -1.11
CA GLU A 105 -10.94 15.26 -1.39
C GLU A 105 -11.75 15.24 -0.09
N ILE A 106 -11.47 14.29 0.82
CA ILE A 106 -12.13 14.21 2.13
C ILE A 106 -11.78 15.41 3.02
N GLU A 107 -10.51 15.83 3.07
CA GLU A 107 -10.08 16.99 3.89
C GLU A 107 -10.74 18.30 3.47
N LYS A 108 -11.13 18.43 2.19
CA LYS A 108 -11.85 19.59 1.66
C LYS A 108 -13.34 19.55 1.96
N LEU A 109 -13.88 18.41 2.38
CA LEU A 109 -15.27 18.35 2.79
C LEU A 109 -15.47 19.20 4.03
N LYS A 110 -16.51 20.02 3.98
CA LYS A 110 -17.03 20.74 5.13
C LYS A 110 -18.32 20.04 5.54
N PRO A 111 -18.26 19.07 6.48
CA PRO A 111 -19.35 18.12 6.69
C PRO A 111 -20.61 18.77 7.24
N THR A 112 -20.49 19.98 7.80
CA THR A 112 -21.56 20.81 8.32
C THR A 112 -22.24 21.68 7.25
N GLU A 113 -21.61 21.86 6.09
CA GLU A 113 -22.10 22.73 5.00
C GLU A 113 -22.68 21.91 3.82
N VAL A 114 -22.49 20.59 3.81
CA VAL A 114 -22.92 19.71 2.71
C VAL A 114 -24.14 18.89 3.15
N PRO A 115 -25.18 18.73 2.31
CA PRO A 115 -26.30 17.84 2.59
C PRO A 115 -25.87 16.40 2.91
N GLU A 116 -26.60 15.75 3.80
CA GLU A 116 -26.25 14.42 4.29
C GLU A 116 -26.26 13.35 3.18
N ASP A 117 -27.20 13.42 2.25
CA ASP A 117 -27.31 12.53 1.10
C ASP A 117 -26.12 12.69 0.12
N GLU A 118 -25.67 13.91 -0.12
CA GLU A 118 -24.45 14.19 -0.89
C GLU A 118 -23.21 13.63 -0.19
N LEU A 119 -23.09 13.79 1.13
CA LEU A 119 -21.99 13.24 1.91
C LEU A 119 -21.99 11.71 1.89
N ILE A 120 -23.15 11.06 1.97
CA ILE A 120 -23.28 9.61 1.85
C ILE A 120 -22.88 9.14 0.45
N ALA A 121 -23.32 9.84 -0.61
CA ALA A 121 -22.95 9.52 -1.98
C ALA A 121 -21.44 9.63 -2.20
N PHE A 122 -20.84 10.69 -1.67
CA PHE A 122 -19.38 10.86 -1.67
C PHE A 122 -18.68 9.72 -0.93
N LEU A 123 -19.14 9.35 0.27
CA LEU A 123 -18.54 8.28 1.07
C LEU A 123 -18.63 6.91 0.38
N LYS A 124 -19.73 6.64 -0.34
CA LYS A 124 -19.87 5.43 -1.17
C LYS A 124 -18.84 5.40 -2.30
N ASP A 125 -18.64 6.53 -2.98
CA ASP A 125 -17.62 6.63 -4.03
C ASP A 125 -16.19 6.50 -3.45
N ALA A 126 -15.91 7.17 -2.33
CA ALA A 126 -14.66 7.08 -1.59
C ALA A 126 -14.35 5.64 -1.17
N SER A 127 -15.35 4.92 -0.64
CA SER A 127 -15.24 3.52 -0.25
C SER A 127 -14.92 2.61 -1.43
N ARG A 128 -15.56 2.81 -2.58
CA ARG A 128 -15.26 2.08 -3.82
C ARG A 128 -13.83 2.35 -4.31
N LYS A 129 -13.41 3.62 -4.33
CA LYS A 129 -12.04 4.02 -4.69
C LYS A 129 -11.00 3.39 -3.75
N LEU A 130 -11.27 3.39 -2.45
CA LEU A 130 -10.42 2.81 -1.42
C LEU A 130 -10.35 1.29 -1.53
N SER A 131 -11.48 0.62 -1.75
CA SER A 131 -11.53 -0.84 -1.97
C SER A 131 -10.70 -1.23 -3.18
N SER A 132 -10.79 -0.47 -4.28
CA SER A 132 -9.94 -0.67 -5.46
C SER A 132 -8.44 -0.51 -5.12
N ALA A 133 -8.06 0.47 -4.30
CA ALA A 133 -6.68 0.67 -3.88
C ALA A 133 -6.17 -0.48 -2.99
N TYR A 134 -6.96 -0.94 -2.02
CA TYR A 134 -6.59 -2.09 -1.18
C TYR A 134 -6.45 -3.38 -1.99
N SER A 135 -7.36 -3.63 -2.92
CA SER A 135 -7.30 -4.79 -3.83
C SER A 135 -6.04 -4.80 -4.71
N MET A 136 -5.38 -3.65 -4.91
CA MET A 136 -4.09 -3.64 -5.61
C MET A 136 -3.04 -4.47 -4.88
N THR A 137 -3.07 -4.57 -3.54
CA THR A 137 -2.12 -5.43 -2.81
C THR A 137 -2.25 -6.89 -3.23
N THR A 138 -3.48 -7.38 -3.37
CA THR A 138 -3.76 -8.73 -3.85
C THR A 138 -3.34 -8.90 -5.31
N ASN A 139 -3.62 -7.91 -6.16
CA ASN A 139 -3.18 -7.94 -7.56
C ASN A 139 -1.65 -7.97 -7.67
N ILE A 140 -0.94 -7.21 -6.84
CA ILE A 140 0.52 -7.25 -6.78
C ILE A 140 1.01 -8.63 -6.36
N ALA A 141 0.38 -9.24 -5.35
CA ALA A 141 0.75 -10.59 -4.93
C ALA A 141 0.57 -11.62 -6.07
N LEU A 142 -0.50 -11.51 -6.86
CA LEU A 142 -0.79 -12.38 -8.00
C LEU A 142 0.17 -12.16 -9.18
N LEU A 143 0.50 -10.90 -9.49
CA LEU A 143 1.28 -10.53 -10.67
C LEU A 143 2.79 -10.58 -10.44
N PHE A 144 3.24 -10.21 -9.24
CA PHE A 144 4.65 -10.02 -8.91
C PHE A 144 5.15 -10.95 -7.80
N GLY A 145 4.26 -11.67 -7.12
CA GLY A 145 4.59 -12.55 -5.98
C GLY A 145 4.28 -11.91 -4.64
N VAL A 146 4.07 -12.76 -3.63
CA VAL A 146 3.69 -12.35 -2.26
C VAL A 146 4.75 -11.44 -1.66
N GLU A 147 6.03 -11.71 -1.93
CA GLU A 147 7.19 -10.96 -1.45
C GLU A 147 7.13 -9.50 -1.91
N ALA A 148 6.78 -9.24 -3.18
CA ALA A 148 6.62 -7.86 -3.65
C ALA A 148 5.46 -7.15 -2.94
N ALA A 149 4.37 -7.85 -2.69
CA ALA A 149 3.22 -7.29 -2.00
C ALA A 149 3.54 -6.97 -0.53
N THR A 150 4.18 -7.89 0.18
CA THR A 150 4.40 -7.80 1.64
C THR A 150 5.67 -7.06 2.02
N GLU A 151 6.72 -7.09 1.21
CA GLU A 151 8.03 -6.50 1.55
C GLU A 151 8.24 -5.11 0.94
N VAL A 152 7.53 -4.78 -0.15
CA VAL A 152 7.64 -3.48 -0.84
C VAL A 152 6.31 -2.75 -0.85
N PHE A 153 5.28 -3.30 -1.51
CA PHE A 153 4.09 -2.55 -1.87
C PHE A 153 3.28 -2.08 -0.65
N LEU A 154 2.84 -3.02 0.20
CA LEU A 154 2.02 -2.69 1.37
C LEU A 154 2.80 -1.82 2.38
N PRO A 155 4.06 -2.13 2.75
CA PRO A 155 4.79 -1.28 3.67
C PRO A 155 5.06 0.14 3.18
N MET A 156 5.13 0.36 1.86
CA MET A 156 5.32 1.70 1.29
C MET A 156 4.02 2.49 1.10
N LEU A 157 2.86 1.87 1.32
CA LEU A 157 1.54 2.51 1.34
C LEU A 157 0.97 2.72 2.75
N ILE A 158 1.56 2.07 3.76
CA ILE A 158 0.96 2.03 5.11
C ILE A 158 0.73 3.42 5.71
N GLU A 159 1.64 4.37 5.46
CA GLU A 159 1.51 5.74 5.94
C GLU A 159 0.38 6.50 5.24
N GLU A 160 0.14 6.24 3.95
CA GLU A 160 -0.97 6.85 3.23
C GLU A 160 -2.31 6.32 3.72
N TYR A 161 -2.40 5.00 3.93
CA TYR A 161 -3.60 4.39 4.51
C TYR A 161 -3.87 4.89 5.92
N ARG A 162 -2.82 5.07 6.73
CA ARG A 162 -2.94 5.66 8.07
C ARG A 162 -3.43 7.10 8.00
N GLY A 163 -2.86 7.92 7.12
CA GLY A 163 -3.28 9.30 6.91
C GLY A 163 -4.75 9.40 6.48
N LEU A 164 -5.16 8.57 5.52
CA LEU A 164 -6.55 8.50 5.07
C LEU A 164 -7.50 8.06 6.21
N ALA A 165 -7.12 7.03 6.97
CA ALA A 165 -7.93 6.57 8.10
C ALA A 165 -8.13 7.67 9.15
N GLN A 166 -7.08 8.42 9.48
CA GLN A 166 -7.16 9.56 10.40
C GLN A 166 -8.10 10.66 9.87
N THR A 167 -8.03 10.96 8.58
CA THR A 167 -8.93 11.93 7.94
C THR A 167 -10.39 11.47 8.00
N LEU A 168 -10.68 10.20 7.71
CA LEU A 168 -12.04 9.64 7.84
C LEU A 168 -12.53 9.67 9.29
N THR A 169 -11.68 9.35 10.27
CA THR A 169 -12.05 9.45 11.69
C THR A 169 -12.41 10.87 12.08
N ARG A 170 -11.69 11.88 11.59
CA ARG A 170 -12.02 13.29 11.85
C ARG A 170 -13.37 13.67 11.25
N LEU A 171 -13.63 13.26 10.00
CA LEU A 171 -14.93 13.46 9.33
C LEU A 171 -16.08 12.91 10.19
N PHE A 172 -15.98 11.66 10.64
CA PHE A 172 -17.01 11.04 11.46
C PHE A 172 -17.13 11.63 12.87
N THR A 173 -16.05 12.19 13.41
CA THR A 173 -16.10 12.90 14.70
C THR A 173 -16.80 14.25 14.58
N GLN A 174 -16.62 14.94 13.46
CA GLN A 174 -17.26 16.24 13.18
C GLN A 174 -18.75 16.10 12.82
N SER A 175 -19.13 14.97 12.22
CA SER A 175 -20.53 14.69 11.88
C SER A 175 -20.90 13.22 12.20
N PRO A 176 -21.20 12.93 13.49
CA PRO A 176 -21.44 11.55 13.95
C PRO A 176 -22.61 10.85 13.27
N ASN A 177 -23.66 11.60 12.92
CA ASN A 177 -24.85 11.05 12.27
C ASN A 177 -24.52 10.47 10.90
N ILE A 178 -23.58 11.07 10.17
CA ILE A 178 -23.15 10.60 8.85
C ILE A 178 -22.50 9.22 8.93
N ALA A 179 -21.74 8.94 9.99
CA ALA A 179 -21.16 7.62 10.18
C ALA A 179 -22.26 6.55 10.28
N HIS A 180 -23.30 6.83 11.06
CA HIS A 180 -24.44 5.94 11.21
C HIS A 180 -25.21 5.78 9.89
N SER A 181 -25.58 6.87 9.24
CA SER A 181 -26.34 6.85 7.99
C SER A 181 -25.55 6.18 6.84
N TYR A 182 -24.25 6.46 6.73
CA TYR A 182 -23.39 5.78 5.76
C TYR A 182 -23.33 4.28 6.04
N LEU A 183 -23.02 3.86 7.28
CA LEU A 183 -22.93 2.44 7.63
C LEU A 183 -24.25 1.71 7.41
N SER A 184 -25.38 2.29 7.83
CA SER A 184 -26.71 1.75 7.56
C SER A 184 -27.03 1.63 6.07
N SER A 185 -26.43 2.48 5.22
CA SER A 185 -26.62 2.45 3.77
C SER A 185 -25.75 1.44 3.02
N VAL A 186 -24.70 0.90 3.65
CA VAL A 186 -23.75 -0.04 3.03
C VAL A 186 -23.71 -1.41 3.70
N LEU A 187 -24.12 -1.51 4.97
CA LEU A 187 -24.21 -2.78 5.67
C LEU A 187 -25.39 -3.59 5.15
N THR A 188 -25.08 -4.66 4.44
CA THR A 188 -26.07 -5.65 4.04
C THR A 188 -26.19 -6.74 5.11
N ASN A 189 -27.26 -7.53 5.07
CA ASN A 189 -27.38 -8.73 5.91
C ASN A 189 -26.20 -9.70 5.70
N GLU A 190 -25.65 -9.75 4.48
CA GLU A 190 -24.47 -10.55 4.18
C GLU A 190 -23.23 -10.02 4.90
N SER A 191 -22.98 -8.70 4.86
CA SER A 191 -21.87 -8.09 5.61
C SER A 191 -21.99 -8.34 7.12
N LEU A 192 -23.21 -8.22 7.67
CA LEU A 192 -23.49 -8.49 9.08
C LEU A 192 -23.24 -9.97 9.45
N ASN A 193 -23.55 -10.90 8.54
CA ASN A 193 -23.22 -12.31 8.73
C ASN A 193 -21.70 -12.56 8.70
N GLN A 194 -20.97 -11.91 7.78
CA GLN A 194 -19.50 -11.99 7.74
C GLN A 194 -18.87 -11.47 9.05
N PHE A 195 -19.41 -10.41 9.66
CA PHE A 195 -18.93 -9.94 10.97
C PHE A 195 -19.19 -10.96 12.09
N ARG A 196 -20.31 -11.68 12.06
CA ARG A 196 -20.58 -12.78 13.02
C ARG A 196 -19.58 -13.92 12.84
N GLU A 197 -19.26 -14.29 11.60
CA GLU A 197 -18.22 -15.29 11.32
C GLU A 197 -16.83 -14.83 11.78
N LEU A 198 -16.49 -13.56 11.54
CA LEU A 198 -15.25 -12.97 12.02
C LEU A 198 -15.16 -13.01 13.55
N LYS A 199 -16.24 -12.66 14.26
CA LYS A 199 -16.32 -12.79 15.72
C LYS A 199 -15.95 -14.21 16.17
N LEU A 200 -16.62 -15.23 15.60
CA LEU A 200 -16.37 -16.64 15.95
C LEU A 200 -14.92 -17.04 15.67
N SER A 201 -14.34 -16.56 14.56
CA SER A 201 -12.93 -16.79 14.21
C SER A 201 -11.96 -16.14 15.21
N LEU A 202 -12.26 -14.92 15.66
CA LEU A 202 -11.47 -14.20 16.67
C LEU A 202 -11.53 -14.89 18.03
N GLU A 203 -12.70 -15.35 18.45
CA GLU A 203 -12.88 -16.13 19.69
C GLU A 203 -12.05 -17.42 19.67
N LYS A 204 -12.11 -18.16 18.56
CA LYS A 204 -11.29 -19.37 18.36
C LYS A 204 -9.79 -19.10 18.45
N LYS A 205 -9.36 -17.90 18.04
CA LYS A 205 -7.96 -17.45 18.10
C LYS A 205 -7.57 -16.83 19.45
N GLY A 206 -8.48 -16.80 20.43
CA GLY A 206 -8.22 -16.20 21.75
C GLY A 206 -8.26 -14.67 21.79
N LEU A 207 -8.69 -14.01 20.71
CA LEU A 207 -8.72 -12.56 20.56
C LEU A 207 -10.03 -11.94 21.09
N ARG A 208 -10.31 -12.18 22.38
CA ARG A 208 -11.62 -11.89 23.01
C ARG A 208 -12.04 -10.42 22.97
N GLU A 209 -11.10 -9.48 23.17
CA GLU A 209 -11.37 -8.03 23.12
C GLU A 209 -11.86 -7.58 21.74
N TYR A 210 -11.23 -8.09 20.67
CA TYR A 210 -11.64 -7.81 19.30
C TYR A 210 -12.98 -8.45 18.97
N ALA A 211 -13.21 -9.69 19.41
CA ALA A 211 -14.51 -10.35 19.25
C ALA A 211 -15.65 -9.58 19.91
N LYS A 212 -15.44 -9.06 21.13
CA LYS A 212 -16.39 -8.21 21.85
C LYS A 212 -16.68 -6.91 21.10
N THR A 213 -15.65 -6.29 20.52
CA THR A 213 -15.80 -5.09 19.70
C THR A 213 -16.67 -5.35 18.46
N VAL A 214 -16.43 -6.47 17.76
CA VAL A 214 -17.23 -6.87 16.58
C VAL A 214 -18.67 -7.19 16.98
N GLU A 215 -18.91 -7.80 18.14
CA GLU A 215 -20.25 -8.06 18.66
C GLU A 215 -21.02 -6.77 18.92
N LEU A 216 -20.41 -5.81 19.61
CA LEU A 216 -21.03 -4.51 19.89
C LEU A 216 -21.41 -3.79 18.59
N PHE A 217 -20.51 -3.79 17.61
CA PHE A 217 -20.78 -3.24 16.29
C PHE A 217 -21.95 -3.94 15.59
N THR A 218 -21.98 -5.28 15.58
CA THR A 218 -23.04 -6.03 14.89
C THR A 218 -24.41 -5.79 15.54
N LYS A 219 -24.48 -5.70 16.88
CA LYS A 219 -25.73 -5.39 17.60
C LYS A 219 -26.23 -3.98 17.31
N GLN A 220 -25.33 -3.00 17.19
CA GLN A 220 -25.69 -1.61 16.92
C GLN A 220 -26.35 -1.44 15.54
N TYR A 221 -25.96 -2.24 14.55
CA TYR A 221 -26.44 -2.14 13.16
C TYR A 221 -27.35 -3.30 12.73
N ASN A 222 -27.63 -4.25 13.63
CA ASN A 222 -28.63 -5.29 13.47
C ASN A 222 -29.29 -5.60 14.82
N PRO A 223 -30.25 -4.78 15.27
CA PRO A 223 -30.88 -4.93 16.58
C PRO A 223 -31.90 -6.09 16.67
N LYS A 224 -32.00 -6.93 15.63
CA LYS A 224 -32.89 -8.10 15.59
C LYS A 224 -32.16 -9.37 16.02
#